data_AF-A0A0F4JM32-F1
#
_entry.id   AF-A0A0F4JM32-F1
#
_cell.length_a   1.000
_cell.length_b   1.000
_cell.length_c   1.000
_cell.angle_alpha   90.00
_cell.angle_beta   90.00
_cell.angle_gamma   90.00
#
_symmetry.space_group_name_H-M   'P 1'
#
loop_
_entity.id
_entity.type
_entity.pdbx_description
1 polymer ?
#
loop_
_entity_poly.entity_id
_entity_poly.type
_entity_poly.pdbx_seq_one_letter_code
_entity_poly.pdbx_strand_id
1 'polypeptide(L)'
;GMLHAVNPVGVVAFVAASGLSIAMYFGLFGEGLQPYSPVAAAVIAFVLTPLTAVVTQGRYYLRRTDDGIDEPLLDGDGNPSAVTFDCHVCHQPYERPDLAACVAHEAVVCSLCLSTDKSGEHVLPAVA
;
A
#
# COMPACT_ATOMS: atom_id res chain seq x y z
N GLY A 1 -4.26 9.12 4.57
CA GLY A 1 -3.26 8.11 4.23
C GLY A 1 -2.88 8.20 2.76
N MET A 2 -1.66 7.81 2.40
CA MET A 2 -1.12 7.95 1.04
C MET A 2 -1.53 6.85 0.06
N LEU A 3 -1.96 5.69 0.58
CA LEU A 3 -2.25 4.49 -0.19
C LEU A 3 -3.75 4.22 -0.30
N HIS A 4 -4.14 3.45 -1.32
CA HIS A 4 -5.47 2.85 -1.37
C HIS A 4 -5.55 1.68 -0.38
N ALA A 5 -6.75 1.45 0.17
CA ALA A 5 -6.99 0.31 1.07
C ALA A 5 -6.75 -1.04 0.39
N VAL A 6 -6.98 -1.12 -0.92
CA VAL A 6 -6.77 -2.32 -1.72
C VAL A 6 -6.04 -1.94 -3.01
N ASN A 7 -4.95 -2.64 -3.29
CA ASN A 7 -4.27 -2.59 -4.58
C ASN A 7 -4.67 -3.83 -5.41
N PRO A 8 -5.42 -3.66 -6.52
CA PRO A 8 -5.87 -4.78 -7.35
C PRO A 8 -4.72 -5.57 -7.97
N VAL A 9 -3.54 -4.99 -8.15
CA VAL A 9 -2.37 -5.66 -8.72
C VAL A 9 -1.98 -6.90 -7.91
N GLY A 10 -1.83 -6.74 -6.59
CA GLY A 10 -1.47 -7.83 -5.70
C GLY A 10 -2.64 -8.80 -5.47
N VAL A 11 -3.84 -8.26 -5.24
CA VAL A 11 -5.02 -9.09 -4.92
C VAL A 11 -5.39 -10.01 -6.07
N VAL A 12 -5.45 -9.50 -7.31
CA VAL A 12 -5.79 -10.33 -8.48
C VAL A 12 -4.73 -11.41 -8.70
N ALA A 13 -3.45 -11.05 -8.65
CA ALA A 13 -2.37 -12.01 -8.84
C ALA A 13 -2.39 -13.11 -7.77
N PHE A 14 -2.56 -12.75 -6.50
CA PHE A 14 -2.60 -13.70 -5.40
C PHE A 14 -3.82 -14.64 -5.49
N VAL A 15 -5.02 -14.08 -5.63
CA VAL A 15 -6.27 -14.87 -5.68
C VAL A 15 -6.24 -15.85 -6.85
N ALA A 16 -5.82 -15.39 -8.03
CA ALA A 16 -5.73 -16.25 -9.21
C ALA A 16 -4.63 -17.31 -9.06
N ALA A 17 -3.41 -16.94 -8.63
CA ALA A 17 -2.32 -17.90 -8.47
C ALA A 17 -2.66 -18.99 -7.45
N SER A 18 -3.16 -18.60 -6.27
CA SER A 18 -3.57 -19.55 -5.23
C SER A 18 -4.77 -20.39 -5.68
N GLY A 19 -5.80 -19.78 -6.25
CA GLY A 19 -7.00 -20.50 -6.69
C GLY A 19 -6.70 -21.56 -7.76
N LEU A 20 -5.95 -21.18 -8.80
CA LEU A 20 -5.59 -22.10 -9.88
C LEU A 20 -4.59 -23.17 -9.41
N SER A 21 -3.63 -22.81 -8.55
CA SER A 21 -2.69 -23.78 -7.97
C SER A 21 -3.38 -24.81 -7.10
N ILE A 22 -4.32 -24.40 -6.25
CA ILE A 22 -5.09 -25.30 -5.39
C ILE A 22 -5.94 -26.24 -6.27
N ALA A 23 -6.64 -25.69 -7.27
CA ALA A 23 -7.41 -26.50 -8.21
C ALA A 23 -6.54 -27.53 -8.95
N MET A 24 -5.32 -27.15 -9.35
CA MET A 24 -4.34 -28.05 -9.97
C MET A 24 -3.86 -29.13 -9.01
N TYR A 25 -3.56 -28.78 -7.76
CA TYR A 25 -3.15 -29.74 -6.73
C TYR A 25 -4.22 -30.80 -6.45
N PHE A 26 -5.50 -30.45 -6.54
CA PHE A 26 -6.61 -31.41 -6.39
C PHE A 26 -6.98 -32.14 -7.69
N GLY A 27 -6.20 -31.99 -8.76
CA GLY A 27 -6.37 -32.77 -9.98
C GLY A 27 -7.48 -32.25 -10.91
N LEU A 28 -7.99 -31.02 -10.72
CA LEU A 28 -9.01 -30.45 -11.61
C LEU A 28 -8.54 -30.35 -13.07
N PHE A 29 -7.23 -30.21 -13.28
CA PHE A 29 -6.59 -30.14 -14.60
C PHE A 29 -5.90 -31.46 -15.01
N GLY A 30 -6.21 -32.56 -14.33
CA GLY A 30 -5.62 -33.88 -14.55
C GLY A 30 -4.30 -34.13 -13.81
N GLU A 31 -3.93 -35.42 -13.70
CA GLU A 31 -2.78 -35.89 -12.94
C GLU A 31 -1.43 -35.39 -13.51
N GLY A 32 -1.37 -35.16 -14.83
CA GLY A 32 -0.14 -34.70 -15.49
C GLY A 32 0.32 -33.30 -15.05
N LEU A 33 -0.62 -32.43 -14.67
CA LEU A 33 -0.32 -31.06 -14.23
C LEU A 33 -0.24 -30.92 -12.71
N GLN A 34 -0.85 -31.83 -11.96
CA GLN A 34 -0.88 -31.84 -10.50
C GLN A 34 0.47 -31.58 -9.79
N PRO A 35 1.60 -32.25 -10.16
CA PRO A 35 2.89 -32.04 -9.50
C PRO A 35 3.50 -30.66 -9.80
N TYR A 36 3.02 -29.96 -10.84
CA TYR A 36 3.50 -28.64 -11.23
C TYR A 36 2.74 -27.49 -10.57
N SER A 37 1.82 -27.77 -9.64
CA SER A 37 1.02 -26.73 -8.96
C SER A 37 1.85 -25.58 -8.36
N PRO A 38 2.98 -25.78 -7.66
CA PRO A 38 3.76 -24.67 -7.14
C PRO A 38 4.40 -23.83 -8.26
N VAL A 39 4.87 -24.49 -9.32
CA VAL A 39 5.47 -23.82 -10.49
C VAL A 39 4.40 -23.01 -11.24
N ALA A 40 3.22 -23.59 -11.43
CA ALA A 40 2.09 -22.90 -12.03
C ALA A 40 1.69 -21.65 -11.22
N ALA A 41 1.64 -21.73 -9.89
CA ALA A 41 1.36 -20.59 -9.02
C ALA A 41 2.36 -19.45 -9.25
N ALA A 42 3.66 -19.77 -9.27
CA ALA A 42 4.72 -18.80 -9.49
C ALA A 42 4.61 -18.13 -10.86
N VAL A 43 4.36 -18.92 -11.92
CA VAL A 43 4.18 -18.40 -13.29
C VAL A 43 2.94 -17.50 -13.38
N ILE A 44 1.82 -17.91 -12.80
CA ILE A 44 0.57 -17.14 -12.80
C ILE A 44 0.78 -15.80 -12.08
N ALA A 45 1.38 -15.81 -10.89
CA ALA A 45 1.68 -14.59 -10.15
C ALA A 45 2.64 -13.67 -10.91
N PHE A 46 3.70 -14.24 -11.51
CA PHE A 46 4.68 -13.51 -12.29
C PHE A 46 4.07 -12.83 -13.52
N VAL A 47 3.10 -13.45 -14.18
CA VAL A 47 2.43 -12.88 -15.36
C VAL A 47 1.31 -11.91 -14.98
N LEU A 48 0.46 -12.26 -14.01
CA LEU A 48 -0.70 -11.44 -13.66
C LEU A 48 -0.33 -10.15 -12.94
N THR A 49 0.77 -10.12 -12.19
CA THR A 49 1.23 -8.89 -11.51
C THR A 49 1.49 -7.75 -12.51
N PRO A 50 2.41 -7.89 -13.49
CA PRO A 50 2.66 -6.83 -14.48
C PRO A 50 1.45 -6.59 -15.39
N LEU A 51 0.71 -7.63 -15.77
CA LEU A 51 -0.51 -7.48 -16.59
C LEU A 51 -1.52 -6.57 -15.90
N THR A 52 -1.80 -6.83 -14.62
CA THR A 52 -2.75 -6.03 -13.84
C THR A 52 -2.21 -4.63 -13.60
N ALA A 53 -0.90 -4.45 -13.39
CA ALA A 53 -0.28 -3.13 -13.26
C ALA A 53 -0.45 -2.29 -14.55
N VAL A 54 -0.24 -2.90 -15.73
CA VAL A 54 -0.43 -2.24 -17.02
C VAL A 54 -1.89 -1.89 -17.25
N VAL A 55 -2.82 -2.83 -17.00
CA VAL A 55 -4.26 -2.60 -17.16
C VAL A 55 -4.77 -1.50 -16.21
N THR A 56 -4.26 -1.46 -14.97
CA THR A 56 -4.63 -0.46 -13.98
C THR A 56 -3.92 0.88 -14.18
N GLN A 57 -2.92 0.95 -15.06
CA GLN A 57 -2.18 2.17 -15.40
C GLN A 57 -1.63 2.90 -14.17
N GLY A 58 -1.20 2.16 -13.14
CA GLY A 58 -0.67 2.72 -11.89
C GLY A 58 -1.69 3.45 -11.00
N ARG A 59 -2.99 3.47 -11.36
CA ARG A 59 -4.05 4.23 -10.67
C ARG A 59 -4.25 3.91 -9.19
N TYR A 60 -3.75 2.76 -8.72
CA TYR A 60 -3.92 2.29 -7.35
C TYR A 60 -2.62 2.30 -6.52
N TYR A 61 -1.53 2.89 -7.04
CA TYR A 61 -0.25 2.96 -6.32
C TYR A 61 -0.26 4.02 -5.23
N LEU A 62 -0.63 5.26 -5.60
CA LEU A 62 -0.76 6.38 -4.68
C LEU A 62 -2.14 6.99 -4.82
N ARG A 63 -2.82 7.19 -3.69
CA ARG A 63 -4.11 7.88 -3.65
C ARG A 63 -3.96 9.40 -3.81
N ARG A 64 -2.77 9.92 -3.50
CA ARG A 64 -2.40 11.34 -3.48
C ARG A 64 -0.89 11.48 -3.59
N THR A 65 -0.44 12.63 -4.05
CA THR A 65 0.99 12.95 -4.21
C THR A 65 1.57 13.77 -3.07
N ASP A 66 0.71 14.21 -2.14
CA ASP A 66 1.06 15.12 -1.06
C ASP A 66 0.41 14.67 0.26
N ASP A 67 1.16 14.78 1.36
CA ASP A 67 0.78 14.35 2.71
C ASP A 67 0.15 15.45 3.56
N GLY A 68 -0.11 16.62 2.97
CA GLY A 68 -0.83 17.75 3.54
C GLY A 68 -0.01 18.64 4.47
N ILE A 69 1.31 18.46 4.53
CA ILE A 69 2.21 19.28 5.35
C ILE A 69 3.13 20.10 4.42
N ASP A 70 3.07 21.43 4.52
CA ASP A 70 3.84 22.35 3.68
C ASP A 70 5.36 22.23 3.85
N GLU A 71 5.82 21.78 5.01
CA GLU A 71 7.25 21.54 5.28
C GLU A 71 7.78 20.47 4.31
N PRO A 72 8.90 20.71 3.60
CA PRO A 72 9.46 19.74 2.67
C PRO A 72 9.87 18.41 3.32
N LEU A 73 9.64 17.31 2.60
CA LEU A 73 10.12 15.97 2.96
C LEU A 73 11.65 15.86 2.96
N LEU A 74 12.33 16.66 2.13
CA LEU A 74 13.78 16.65 1.96
C LEU A 74 14.38 17.99 2.36
N ASP A 75 15.58 17.98 2.93
CA ASP A 75 16.38 19.16 3.22
C ASP A 75 17.06 19.73 1.95
N GLY A 76 17.86 20.79 2.13
CA GLY A 76 18.57 21.46 1.03
C GLY A 76 19.63 20.61 0.33
N ASP A 77 20.10 19.54 0.97
CA ASP A 77 21.07 18.59 0.43
C ASP A 77 20.38 17.35 -0.20
N GLY A 78 19.04 17.30 -0.15
CA GLY A 78 18.23 16.19 -0.65
C GLY A 78 18.14 15.00 0.31
N ASN A 79 18.54 15.13 1.56
CA ASN A 79 18.35 14.12 2.59
C ASN A 79 16.96 14.24 3.23
N PRO A 80 16.43 13.20 3.90
CA PRO A 80 15.20 13.31 4.67
C PRO A 80 15.27 14.46 5.70
N SER A 81 14.25 15.31 5.72
CA SER A 81 14.21 16.47 6.60
C SER A 81 14.20 16.06 8.07
N ALA A 82 15.17 16.55 8.84
CA ALA A 82 15.27 16.35 10.29
C ALA A 82 14.36 17.28 11.10
N VAL A 83 13.52 18.09 10.45
CA VAL A 83 12.52 18.93 11.13
C VAL A 83 11.55 18.00 11.87
N THR A 84 11.33 18.27 13.15
CA THR A 84 10.49 17.44 14.01
C THR A 84 9.15 18.09 14.32
N PHE A 85 8.10 17.29 14.38
CA PHE A 85 6.80 17.68 14.92
C PHE A 85 6.30 16.65 15.93
N ASP A 86 5.46 17.09 16.86
CA ASP A 86 4.82 16.21 17.83
C ASP A 86 3.54 15.62 17.24
N CYS A 87 3.43 14.29 17.26
CA CYS A 87 2.20 13.61 16.86
C CYS A 87 1.06 13.98 17.81
N HIS A 88 -0.08 14.40 17.27
CA HIS A 88 -1.25 14.77 18.08
C HIS A 88 -1.80 13.62 18.93
N VAL A 89 -1.62 12.36 18.51
CA VAL A 89 -2.19 11.19 19.17
C VAL A 89 -1.31 10.66 20.30
N CYS A 90 -0.02 10.46 20.03
CA CYS A 90 0.92 9.87 21.01
C CYS A 90 1.87 10.89 21.66
N HIS A 91 1.85 12.15 21.22
CA HIS A 91 2.68 13.25 21.73
C HIS A 91 4.18 12.97 21.74
N GLN A 92 4.65 12.10 20.84
CA GLN A 92 6.07 11.86 20.63
C GLN A 92 6.57 12.71 19.45
N PRO A 93 7.84 13.17 19.51
CA PRO A 93 8.46 13.88 18.40
C PRO A 93 8.84 12.88 17.30
N TYR A 94 8.50 13.23 16.05
CA TYR A 94 8.90 12.48 14.86
C TYR A 94 9.46 13.42 13.80
N GLU A 95 10.34 12.90 12.95
CA GLU A 95 10.86 13.63 11.79
C GLU A 95 9.76 13.82 10.74
N ARG A 96 9.88 14.90 9.97
CA ARG A 96 8.91 15.30 8.94
C ARG A 96 8.48 14.16 8.00
N PRO A 97 9.37 13.24 7.54
CA PRO A 97 8.98 12.13 6.67
C PRO A 97 8.06 11.08 7.32
N ASP A 98 8.01 11.02 8.65
CA ASP A 98 7.23 10.04 9.40
C ASP A 98 5.82 10.54 9.77
N LEU A 99 5.45 11.72 9.28
CA LEU A 99 4.23 12.43 9.64
C LEU A 99 3.36 12.70 8.41
N ALA A 100 2.05 12.73 8.64
CA ALA A 100 1.07 13.23 7.68
C ALA A 100 0.13 14.21 8.37
N ALA A 101 -0.50 15.09 7.61
CA ALA A 101 -1.48 16.01 8.15
C ALA A 101 -2.76 15.27 8.59
N CYS A 102 -3.35 15.76 9.67
CA CYS A 102 -4.65 15.39 10.18
C CYS A 102 -5.58 16.60 10.10
N VAL A 103 -6.35 16.68 9.00
CA VAL A 103 -7.28 17.81 8.75
C VAL A 103 -8.38 17.89 9.80
N ALA A 104 -8.84 16.76 10.34
CA ALA A 104 -9.90 16.73 11.35
C ALA A 104 -9.54 17.47 12.66
N HIS A 105 -8.24 17.56 12.97
CA HIS A 105 -7.72 18.12 14.21
C HIS A 105 -6.77 19.30 13.98
N GLU A 106 -6.63 19.78 12.74
CA GLU A 106 -5.67 20.82 12.36
C GLU A 106 -4.25 20.55 12.90
N ALA A 107 -3.82 19.28 12.83
CA ALA A 107 -2.58 18.81 13.46
C ALA A 107 -1.84 17.81 12.56
N VAL A 108 -0.78 17.19 13.07
CA VAL A 108 -0.03 16.12 12.39
C VAL A 108 -0.15 14.80 13.15
N VAL A 109 -0.09 13.69 12.41
CA VAL A 109 -0.19 12.33 12.94
C VAL A 109 0.96 11.48 12.41
N CYS A 110 1.59 10.69 13.28
CA CYS A 110 2.68 9.80 12.86
C CYS A 110 2.15 8.59 12.08
N SER A 111 3.02 8.03 11.25
CA SER A 111 2.73 6.86 10.41
C SER A 111 2.12 5.69 11.19
N LEU A 112 2.62 5.42 12.40
CA LEU A 112 2.13 4.34 13.25
C LEU A 112 0.71 4.61 13.75
N CYS A 113 0.46 5.75 14.40
CA CYS A 113 -0.88 6.11 14.90
C CYS A 113 -1.90 6.12 13.77
N LEU A 114 -1.53 6.65 12.59
CA LEU A 114 -2.39 6.65 11.41
C LEU A 114 -2.69 5.23 10.90
N SER A 115 -1.69 4.33 10.91
CA SER A 115 -1.89 2.94 10.47
C SER A 115 -2.79 2.13 11.40
N THR A 116 -2.82 2.50 12.69
CA THR A 116 -3.62 1.85 13.72
C THR A 116 -4.99 2.52 13.95
N ASP A 117 -5.26 3.61 13.24
CA ASP A 117 -6.53 4.32 13.31
C ASP A 117 -7.66 3.46 12.72
N LYS A 118 -8.56 3.00 13.59
CA LYS A 118 -9.74 2.21 13.21
C LYS A 118 -10.96 3.06 12.87
N SER A 119 -11.04 4.30 13.36
CA SER A 119 -12.15 5.21 13.04
C SER A 119 -11.96 5.82 11.65
N GLY A 120 -10.71 5.91 11.19
CA GLY A 120 -10.34 6.55 9.93
C GLY A 120 -10.40 8.09 10.01
N GLU A 121 -10.52 8.62 11.22
CA GLU A 121 -10.66 10.04 11.51
C GLU A 121 -9.40 10.84 11.15
N HIS A 122 -8.22 10.23 11.33
CA HIS A 122 -6.94 10.84 11.00
C HIS A 122 -6.55 10.66 9.52
N VAL A 123 -7.34 9.91 8.75
CA VAL A 123 -7.06 9.64 7.33
C VAL A 123 -7.44 10.85 6.49
N LEU A 124 -6.44 11.44 5.83
CA LEU A 124 -6.68 12.49 4.83
C LEU A 124 -7.79 12.11 3.83
N PRO A 125 -8.71 13.05 3.52
CA PRO A 125 -9.83 12.80 2.62
C PRO A 125 -9.37 12.43 1.21
N ALA A 126 -10.26 11.86 0.41
CA ALA A 126 -9.95 11.61 -1.00
C ALA A 126 -9.72 12.95 -1.70
N VAL A 127 -8.73 12.98 -2.60
CA VAL A 127 -8.60 14.11 -3.53
C VAL A 127 -9.81 14.04 -4.46
N ALA A 128 -10.49 15.16 -4.68
CA ALA A 128 -11.64 15.27 -5.58
C ALA A 128 -11.21 15.14 -7.05
#